data_AF-A0A087SJ92-F1
#
_entry.id   AF-A0A087SJ92-F1
#
_cell.length_a   1.000
_cell.length_b   1.000
_cell.length_c   1.000
_cell.angle_alpha   90.00
_cell.angle_beta   90.00
_cell.angle_gamma   90.00
#
_symmetry.space_group_name_H-M   'P 1'
#
loop_
_entity.id
_entity.type
_entity.pdbx_description
1 polymer ?
#
loop_
_entity_poly.entity_id
_entity_poly.type
_entity_poly.pdbx_seq_one_letter_code
_entity_poly.pdbx_strand_id
1 'polypeptide(L)'
;MQDSAASARPPIKVTATVETHMELVPIAPRTHQLNALLQAAPYMGPEEEGDLRSTPAQGRCTLADLLSHVQMSEGELAAALAQRGALELDGRWCALHPSYADTALQLIFLCAGERGWDLGATLPRADMHAALEQSGMDPRVAGHCLERFGRAGVAGEDWALDPKEACRQEARRQLSERPTWSCGDFEASLRHALPESVPADLSCLGGIAVIDEASATLQYLPLDSLPADPAGRFGALFAMRPRWRLEELEPYLQGLADPGQSLEGLLLKYTRAIQAQPSCPVLYAAR
;
A
#
# COMPACT_ATOMS: atom_id res chain seq x y z
N MET A 1 -26.78 55.14 -58.46
CA MET A 1 -27.50 54.55 -57.31
C MET A 1 -26.48 54.24 -56.25
N GLN A 2 -26.77 54.68 -55.03
CA GLN A 2 -25.90 54.68 -53.86
C GLN A 2 -25.49 53.26 -53.47
N ASP A 3 -24.19 53.01 -53.31
CA ASP A 3 -23.69 51.89 -52.54
C ASP A 3 -23.85 52.25 -51.05
N SER A 4 -24.82 51.60 -50.42
CA SER A 4 -25.16 51.73 -49.02
C SER A 4 -24.50 50.61 -48.22
N ALA A 5 -24.04 50.97 -47.02
CA ALA A 5 -23.71 50.10 -45.89
C ALA A 5 -22.33 49.43 -45.86
N ALA A 6 -21.28 50.20 -45.58
CA ALA A 6 -20.20 49.72 -44.73
C ALA A 6 -20.52 50.14 -43.27
N SER A 7 -21.22 49.26 -42.55
CA SER A 7 -21.50 49.41 -41.12
C SER A 7 -20.20 49.64 -40.36
N ALA A 8 -20.04 50.85 -39.79
CA ALA A 8 -18.86 51.22 -39.02
C ALA A 8 -18.81 50.37 -37.75
N ARG A 9 -18.01 49.29 -37.78
CA ARG A 9 -17.80 48.44 -36.62
C ARG A 9 -17.18 49.28 -35.49
N PRO A 10 -17.66 49.13 -34.24
CA PRO A 10 -17.11 49.86 -33.11
C PRO A 10 -15.61 49.55 -32.95
N PRO A 11 -14.81 50.52 -32.46
CA PRO A 11 -13.37 50.36 -32.34
C PRO A 11 -13.02 49.21 -31.39
N ILE A 12 -12.17 48.30 -31.84
CA ILE A 12 -11.67 47.20 -31.02
C ILE A 12 -10.68 47.79 -30.01
N LYS A 13 -11.03 47.71 -28.72
CA LYS A 13 -10.15 48.09 -27.62
C LYS A 13 -9.42 46.84 -27.13
N VAL A 14 -8.12 46.79 -27.37
CA VAL A 14 -7.25 45.78 -26.75
C VAL A 14 -7.17 46.09 -25.26
N THR A 15 -7.67 45.17 -24.43
CA THR A 15 -7.70 45.34 -22.96
C THR A 15 -6.49 44.71 -22.27
N ALA A 16 -5.86 43.72 -22.91
CA ALA A 16 -4.64 43.07 -22.44
C ALA A 16 -3.91 42.39 -23.59
N THR A 17 -2.59 42.31 -23.46
CA THR A 17 -1.71 41.47 -24.28
C THR A 17 -1.05 40.49 -23.33
N VAL A 18 -1.01 39.21 -23.71
CA VAL A 18 -0.47 38.14 -22.86
C VAL A 18 0.74 37.54 -23.58
N GLU A 19 1.89 37.53 -22.90
CA GLU A 19 3.17 37.04 -23.45
C GLU A 19 3.48 35.59 -23.03
N THR A 20 2.74 35.05 -22.05
CA THR A 20 2.90 33.69 -21.54
C THR A 20 1.55 33.04 -21.30
N HIS A 21 1.43 31.74 -21.56
CA HIS A 21 0.21 30.99 -21.28
C HIS A 21 0.45 29.96 -20.18
N MET A 22 -0.61 29.63 -19.45
CA MET A 22 -0.61 28.54 -18.48
C MET A 22 -1.25 27.32 -19.14
N GLU A 23 -0.50 26.24 -19.24
CA GLU A 23 -1.02 24.94 -19.66
C GLU A 23 -1.29 24.06 -18.43
N LEU A 24 -2.41 23.36 -18.45
CA LEU A 24 -2.74 22.35 -17.46
C LEU A 24 -2.26 21.00 -17.97
N VAL A 25 -1.37 20.36 -17.20
CA VAL A 25 -0.84 19.04 -17.52
C VAL A 25 -1.26 18.07 -16.41
N PRO A 26 -1.76 16.86 -16.74
CA PRO A 26 -2.00 15.82 -15.74
C PRO A 26 -0.72 15.45 -14.99
N ILE A 27 -0.79 15.29 -13.68
CA ILE A 27 0.33 14.89 -12.82
C ILE A 27 -0.07 13.73 -11.92
N ALA A 28 0.89 12.90 -11.50
CA ALA A 28 0.59 11.80 -10.59
C ALA A 28 0.24 12.34 -9.20
N PRO A 29 -0.71 11.69 -8.51
CA PRO A 29 -0.95 11.95 -7.11
C PRO A 29 0.34 11.73 -6.31
N ARG A 30 0.71 12.70 -5.46
CA ARG A 30 1.94 12.61 -4.64
C ARG A 30 1.71 11.75 -3.39
N THR A 31 1.66 10.45 -3.59
CA THR A 31 1.25 9.48 -2.55
C THR A 31 2.19 9.33 -1.35
N HIS A 32 3.45 9.80 -1.45
CA HIS A 32 4.40 9.74 -0.33
C HIS A 32 4.02 10.67 0.83
N GLN A 33 3.46 11.86 0.52
CA GLN A 33 2.99 12.78 1.56
C GLN A 33 1.81 12.18 2.31
N LEU A 34 0.91 11.49 1.61
CA LEU A 34 -0.18 10.76 2.24
C LEU A 34 0.34 9.71 3.23
N ASN A 35 1.36 8.92 2.87
CA ASN A 35 1.95 7.94 3.78
C ASN A 35 2.50 8.62 5.04
N ALA A 36 3.25 9.70 4.90
CA ALA A 36 3.80 10.43 6.04
C ALA A 36 2.70 10.99 6.97
N LEU A 37 1.61 11.52 6.40
CA LEU A 37 0.47 12.03 7.16
C LEU A 37 -0.26 10.91 7.91
N LEU A 38 -0.51 9.77 7.27
CA LEU A 38 -1.19 8.64 7.90
C LEU A 38 -0.34 8.02 9.02
N GLN A 39 0.99 8.00 8.87
CA GLN A 39 1.93 7.46 9.84
C GLN A 39 2.31 8.44 10.96
N ALA A 40 1.83 9.69 10.93
CA ALA A 40 2.16 10.69 11.95
C ALA A 40 1.59 10.34 13.33
N ALA A 41 0.43 9.70 13.37
CA ALA A 41 -0.24 9.24 14.59
C ALA A 41 -1.01 7.94 14.33
N PRO A 42 -0.29 6.81 14.10
CA PRO A 42 -0.90 5.55 13.75
C PRO A 42 -1.69 4.99 14.93
N TYR A 43 -2.72 4.19 14.65
CA TYR A 43 -3.47 3.50 15.69
C TYR A 43 -2.67 2.31 16.23
N MET A 44 -2.40 2.30 17.54
CA MET A 44 -1.59 1.26 18.21
C MET A 44 -2.40 0.35 19.15
N GLY A 45 -3.68 0.65 19.37
CA GLY A 45 -4.56 -0.11 20.26
C GLY A 45 -5.30 0.76 21.27
N PRO A 46 -6.37 0.24 21.89
CA PRO A 46 -7.25 1.05 22.74
C PRO A 46 -6.57 1.58 24.00
N GLU A 47 -5.54 0.89 24.51
CA GLU A 47 -4.75 1.31 25.68
C GLU A 47 -3.93 2.58 25.39
N GLU A 48 -3.31 2.64 24.21
CA GLU A 48 -2.52 3.79 23.73
C GLU A 48 -3.42 4.98 23.34
N GLU A 49 -4.69 4.74 23.00
CA GLU A 49 -5.67 5.80 22.72
C GLU A 49 -6.19 6.50 23.99
N GLY A 50 -6.02 5.89 25.17
CA GLY A 50 -6.56 6.37 26.44
C GLY A 50 -6.09 7.78 26.83
N ASP A 51 -4.84 8.12 26.51
CA ASP A 51 -4.26 9.45 26.76
C ASP A 51 -4.58 10.48 25.65
N LEU A 52 -4.98 10.02 24.46
CA LEU A 52 -5.34 10.86 23.29
C LEU A 52 -6.76 11.47 23.38
N ARG A 53 -7.57 11.07 24.36
CA ARG A 53 -8.90 11.69 24.58
C ARG A 53 -8.80 13.11 25.16
N SER A 54 -7.65 13.47 25.73
CA SER A 54 -7.39 14.78 26.35
C SER A 54 -6.69 15.76 25.41
N THR A 55 -6.04 15.28 24.35
CA THR A 55 -5.37 16.06 23.31
C THR A 55 -5.92 15.63 21.95
N PRO A 56 -6.59 16.50 21.18
CA PRO A 56 -7.25 16.09 19.93
C PRO A 56 -6.22 15.45 19.00
N ALA A 57 -6.24 14.12 18.87
CA ALA A 57 -5.36 13.26 18.07
C ALA A 57 -4.29 14.06 17.30
N GLN A 58 -3.29 14.57 18.02
CA GLN A 58 -2.33 15.53 17.49
C GLN A 58 -1.49 14.82 16.44
N GLY A 59 -1.88 14.96 15.18
CA GLY A 59 -1.24 14.27 14.05
C GLY A 59 -2.20 13.57 13.08
N ARG A 60 -3.47 13.30 13.45
CA ARG A 60 -4.46 12.71 12.52
C ARG A 60 -5.18 13.80 11.73
N CYS A 61 -5.22 13.61 10.42
CA CYS A 61 -5.81 14.56 9.48
C CYS A 61 -7.26 14.20 9.15
N THR A 62 -8.12 15.23 9.03
CA THR A 62 -9.42 15.06 8.38
C THR A 62 -9.25 14.89 6.87
N LEU A 63 -10.31 14.49 6.18
CA LEU A 63 -10.31 14.44 4.71
C LEU A 63 -9.95 15.80 4.10
N ALA A 64 -10.47 16.90 4.67
CA ALA A 64 -10.18 18.26 4.22
C ALA A 64 -8.70 18.62 4.44
N ASP A 65 -8.12 18.23 5.57
CA ASP A 65 -6.69 18.44 5.84
C ASP A 65 -5.83 17.68 4.80
N LEU A 66 -6.15 16.41 4.54
CA LEU A 66 -5.45 15.59 3.55
C LEU A 66 -5.49 16.21 2.15
N LEU A 67 -6.65 16.69 1.70
CA LEU A 67 -6.81 17.37 0.40
C LEU A 67 -6.03 18.68 0.32
N SER A 68 -5.86 19.38 1.45
CA SER A 68 -5.09 20.62 1.50
C SER A 68 -3.57 20.38 1.43
N HIS A 69 -3.12 19.21 1.88
CA HIS A 69 -1.70 18.85 1.96
C HIS A 69 -1.20 18.00 0.79
N VAL A 70 -2.07 17.17 0.20
CA VAL A 70 -1.68 16.24 -0.87
C VAL A 70 -2.35 16.65 -2.17
N GLN A 71 -1.55 16.77 -3.24
CA GLN A 71 -2.05 17.10 -4.58
C GLN A 71 -2.75 15.90 -5.22
N MET A 72 -4.04 15.71 -4.90
CA MET A 72 -4.89 14.66 -5.45
C MET A 72 -6.33 15.16 -5.54
N SER A 73 -7.10 14.63 -6.49
CA SER A 73 -8.56 14.75 -6.45
C SER A 73 -9.16 13.94 -5.30
N GLU A 74 -10.42 14.21 -4.93
CA GLU A 74 -11.14 13.43 -3.91
C GLU A 74 -11.22 11.93 -4.26
N GLY A 75 -11.47 11.61 -5.53
CA GLY A 75 -11.53 10.22 -5.99
C GLY A 75 -10.18 9.51 -5.91
N GLU A 76 -9.09 10.20 -6.28
CA GLU A 76 -7.73 9.67 -6.14
C GLU A 76 -7.33 9.50 -4.67
N LEU A 77 -7.71 10.43 -3.80
CA LEU A 77 -7.48 10.32 -2.36
C LEU A 77 -8.22 9.12 -1.76
N ALA A 78 -9.51 8.96 -2.06
CA ALA A 78 -10.31 7.83 -1.59
C ALA A 78 -9.71 6.48 -2.04
N ALA A 79 -9.32 6.38 -3.32
CA ALA A 79 -8.65 5.19 -3.84
C ALA A 79 -7.30 4.94 -3.16
N ALA A 80 -6.51 6.00 -2.92
CA ALA A 80 -5.21 5.90 -2.27
C ALA A 80 -5.31 5.48 -0.80
N LEU A 81 -6.33 5.97 -0.07
CA LEU A 81 -6.65 5.58 1.31
C LEU A 81 -7.07 4.10 1.37
N ALA A 82 -7.98 3.68 0.50
CA ALA A 82 -8.42 2.29 0.41
C ALA A 82 -7.26 1.33 0.08
N GLN A 83 -6.42 1.68 -0.92
CA GLN A 83 -5.24 0.89 -1.29
C GLN A 83 -4.25 0.69 -0.13
N ARG A 84 -4.18 1.66 0.79
CA ARG A 84 -3.28 1.64 1.95
C ARG A 84 -3.89 0.95 3.17
N GLY A 85 -5.17 0.59 3.13
CA GLY A 85 -5.90 0.20 4.33
C GLY A 85 -5.82 1.31 5.38
N ALA A 86 -6.04 2.56 4.97
CA ALA A 86 -6.10 3.67 5.92
C ALA A 86 -7.34 3.50 6.81
N LEU A 87 -7.17 3.78 8.09
CA LEU A 87 -8.20 3.65 9.12
C LEU A 87 -8.81 5.02 9.38
N GLU A 88 -10.14 5.10 9.35
CA GLU A 88 -10.90 6.27 9.78
C GLU A 88 -11.39 6.08 11.22
N LEU A 89 -11.02 7.01 12.09
CA LEU A 89 -11.48 7.09 13.48
C LEU A 89 -12.00 8.49 13.75
N ASP A 90 -13.27 8.59 14.12
CA ASP A 90 -13.92 9.84 14.52
C ASP A 90 -13.73 10.97 13.47
N GLY A 91 -13.86 10.62 12.18
CA GLY A 91 -13.72 11.56 11.04
C GLY A 91 -12.28 11.94 10.69
N ARG A 92 -11.29 11.24 11.27
CA ARG A 92 -9.87 11.47 11.03
C ARG A 92 -9.18 10.20 10.55
N TRP A 93 -8.17 10.36 9.71
CA TRP A 93 -7.46 9.26 9.07
C TRP A 93 -6.11 9.01 9.71
N CYS A 94 -5.76 7.74 9.86
CA CYS A 94 -4.44 7.28 10.27
C CYS A 94 -4.10 5.93 9.62
N ALA A 95 -2.84 5.51 9.74
CA ALA A 95 -2.44 4.14 9.47
C ALA A 95 -2.75 3.25 10.68
N LEU A 96 -2.98 1.97 10.45
CA LEU A 96 -2.93 0.95 11.50
C LEU A 96 -1.48 0.54 11.72
N HIS A 97 -0.98 0.69 12.95
CA HIS A 97 0.42 0.40 13.26
C HIS A 97 0.73 -1.10 13.04
N PRO A 98 1.92 -1.46 12.52
CA PRO A 98 2.26 -2.86 12.26
C PRO A 98 2.08 -3.79 13.46
N SER A 99 2.48 -3.36 14.67
CA SER A 99 2.31 -4.18 15.87
C SER A 99 0.84 -4.48 16.19
N TYR A 100 -0.06 -3.52 15.98
CA TYR A 100 -1.48 -3.76 16.21
C TYR A 100 -2.09 -4.60 15.09
N ALA A 101 -1.59 -4.47 13.85
CA ALA A 101 -1.97 -5.37 12.76
C ALA A 101 -1.59 -6.82 13.09
N ASP A 102 -0.42 -7.05 13.72
CA ASP A 102 -0.03 -8.37 14.24
C ASP A 102 -1.01 -8.84 15.32
N THR A 103 -1.27 -8.00 16.34
CA THR A 103 -2.25 -8.34 17.39
C THR A 103 -3.62 -8.69 16.81
N ALA A 104 -4.10 -7.93 15.83
CA ALA A 104 -5.39 -8.16 15.20
C ALA A 104 -5.44 -9.50 14.46
N LEU A 105 -4.39 -9.85 13.70
CA LEU A 105 -4.31 -11.13 13.01
C LEU A 105 -4.26 -12.31 14.00
N GLN A 106 -3.48 -12.18 15.08
CA GLN A 106 -3.40 -13.21 16.13
C GLN A 106 -4.73 -13.38 16.87
N LEU A 107 -5.48 -12.30 17.10
CA LEU A 107 -6.82 -12.37 17.68
C LEU A 107 -7.81 -13.06 16.73
N ILE A 108 -7.72 -12.85 15.41
CA ILE A 108 -8.52 -13.58 14.42
C ILE A 108 -8.25 -15.09 14.52
N PHE A 109 -6.98 -15.49 14.58
CA PHE A 109 -6.59 -16.90 14.74
C PHE A 109 -7.10 -17.50 16.05
N LEU A 110 -6.95 -16.77 17.15
CA LEU A 110 -7.46 -17.18 18.46
C LEU A 110 -8.98 -17.36 18.43
N CYS A 111 -9.73 -16.37 17.94
CA CYS A 111 -11.19 -16.41 17.88
C CYS A 111 -11.71 -17.58 17.07
N ALA A 112 -11.06 -17.89 15.94
CA ALA A 112 -11.39 -19.05 15.12
C ALA A 112 -11.09 -20.36 15.84
N GLY A 113 -9.92 -20.46 16.48
CA GLY A 113 -9.53 -21.65 17.25
C GLY A 113 -10.48 -21.94 18.41
N GLU A 114 -10.88 -20.93 19.18
CA GLU A 114 -11.83 -21.07 20.30
C GLU A 114 -13.22 -21.56 19.86
N ARG A 115 -13.63 -21.20 18.63
CA ARG A 115 -14.95 -21.53 18.08
C ARG A 115 -14.94 -22.75 17.16
N GLY A 116 -13.76 -23.33 16.90
CA GLY A 116 -13.58 -24.43 15.96
C GLY A 116 -13.90 -24.04 14.51
N TRP A 117 -13.72 -22.78 14.14
CA TRP A 117 -13.92 -22.30 12.79
C TRP A 117 -12.74 -22.65 11.89
N ASP A 118 -13.07 -23.10 10.68
CA ASP A 118 -12.08 -23.31 9.63
C ASP A 118 -11.81 -21.98 8.90
N LEU A 119 -10.61 -21.42 9.09
CA LEU A 119 -10.17 -20.20 8.43
C LEU A 119 -9.93 -20.39 6.91
N GLY A 120 -9.94 -21.63 6.41
CA GLY A 120 -9.96 -21.92 4.97
C GLY A 120 -11.35 -21.82 4.34
N ALA A 121 -12.41 -21.69 5.16
CA ALA A 121 -13.78 -21.56 4.72
C ALA A 121 -14.31 -20.12 4.84
N THR A 122 -15.50 -19.89 4.30
CA THR A 122 -16.26 -18.67 4.57
C THR A 122 -16.92 -18.78 5.95
N LEU A 123 -16.88 -17.68 6.71
CA LEU A 123 -17.39 -17.56 8.07
C LEU A 123 -18.40 -16.42 8.14
N PRO A 124 -19.40 -16.48 9.04
CA PRO A 124 -20.30 -15.35 9.26
C PRO A 124 -19.50 -14.13 9.76
N ARG A 125 -19.50 -13.04 8.98
CA ARG A 125 -18.74 -11.81 9.30
C ARG A 125 -19.16 -11.23 10.65
N ALA A 126 -20.47 -11.22 10.92
CA ALA A 126 -21.01 -10.70 12.17
C ALA A 126 -20.52 -11.49 13.39
N ASP A 127 -20.44 -12.81 13.29
CA ASP A 127 -19.97 -13.66 14.38
C ASP A 127 -18.48 -13.45 14.64
N MET A 128 -17.66 -13.36 13.58
CA MET A 128 -16.24 -13.05 13.72
C MET A 128 -16.02 -11.66 14.31
N HIS A 129 -16.80 -10.66 13.87
CA HIS A 129 -16.73 -9.32 14.45
C HIS A 129 -17.05 -9.32 15.94
N ALA A 130 -18.16 -9.96 16.33
CA ALA A 130 -18.56 -10.08 17.74
C ALA A 130 -17.54 -10.86 18.56
N ALA A 131 -16.89 -11.88 17.97
CA ALA A 131 -15.82 -12.62 18.60
C ALA A 131 -14.62 -11.72 18.94
N LEU A 132 -14.16 -10.92 17.97
CA LEU A 132 -13.03 -10.01 18.16
C LEU A 132 -13.30 -8.98 19.25
N GLU A 133 -14.51 -8.40 19.29
CA GLU A 133 -14.91 -7.46 20.35
C GLU A 133 -14.91 -8.14 21.73
N GLN A 134 -15.43 -9.36 21.83
CA GLN A 134 -15.42 -10.14 23.08
C GLN A 134 -14.00 -10.46 23.56
N SER A 135 -13.07 -10.62 22.62
CA SER A 135 -11.64 -10.81 22.90
C SER A 135 -10.90 -9.50 23.19
N GLY A 136 -11.59 -8.36 23.28
CA GLY A 136 -11.03 -7.08 23.70
C GLY A 136 -10.53 -6.18 22.55
N MET A 137 -10.81 -6.52 21.29
CA MET A 137 -10.53 -5.62 20.17
C MET A 137 -11.43 -4.38 20.24
N ASP A 138 -10.89 -3.21 19.86
CA ASP A 138 -11.70 -1.99 19.78
C ASP A 138 -12.77 -2.15 18.68
N PRO A 139 -14.07 -2.01 19.00
CA PRO A 139 -15.16 -2.11 18.03
C PRO A 139 -15.00 -1.19 16.83
N ARG A 140 -14.34 -0.03 17.01
CA ARG A 140 -14.12 0.96 15.94
C ARG A 140 -13.13 0.46 14.88
N VAL A 141 -12.27 -0.51 15.21
CA VAL A 141 -11.25 -1.04 14.28
C VAL A 141 -11.52 -2.49 13.88
N ALA A 142 -12.40 -3.22 14.57
CA ALA A 142 -12.66 -4.63 14.28
C ALA A 142 -13.10 -4.86 12.83
N GLY A 143 -14.06 -4.09 12.33
CA GLY A 143 -14.50 -4.14 10.92
C GLY A 143 -13.37 -3.87 9.93
N HIS A 144 -12.52 -2.88 10.23
CA HIS A 144 -11.35 -2.53 9.42
C HIS A 144 -10.30 -3.65 9.40
N CYS A 145 -10.02 -4.28 10.55
CA CYS A 145 -9.11 -5.43 10.63
C CYS A 145 -9.62 -6.62 9.80
N LEU A 146 -10.94 -6.87 9.81
CA LEU A 146 -11.54 -7.90 8.96
C LEU A 146 -11.41 -7.58 7.48
N GLU A 147 -11.61 -6.34 7.07
CA GLU A 147 -11.41 -5.91 5.68
C GLU A 147 -9.95 -5.99 5.25
N ARG A 148 -9.02 -5.72 6.18
CA ARG A 148 -7.59 -5.83 5.91
C ARG A 148 -7.16 -7.28 5.67
N PHE A 149 -7.55 -8.19 6.56
CA PHE A 149 -7.06 -9.57 6.53
C PHE A 149 -7.96 -10.54 5.78
N GLY A 150 -9.07 -10.07 5.22
CA GLY A 150 -9.98 -10.95 4.52
C GLY A 150 -10.85 -10.24 3.51
N ARG A 151 -11.74 -11.02 2.89
CA ARG A 151 -12.62 -10.57 1.83
C ARG A 151 -14.05 -10.79 2.26
N ALA A 152 -14.85 -9.74 2.13
CA ALA A 152 -16.29 -9.86 2.27
C ALA A 152 -16.86 -10.67 1.10
N GLY A 153 -17.83 -11.54 1.39
CA GLY A 153 -18.63 -12.21 0.38
C GLY A 153 -19.50 -11.23 -0.42
N VAL A 154 -20.18 -11.73 -1.46
CA VAL A 154 -20.99 -10.90 -2.39
C VAL A 154 -22.08 -10.10 -1.66
N ALA A 155 -22.68 -10.68 -0.62
CA ALA A 155 -23.70 -10.03 0.21
C ALA A 155 -23.13 -9.25 1.41
N GLY A 156 -21.82 -9.32 1.66
CA GLY A 156 -21.17 -8.71 2.83
C GLY A 156 -21.42 -9.42 4.17
N GLU A 157 -22.29 -10.43 4.19
CA GLU A 157 -22.62 -11.22 5.39
C GLU A 157 -21.55 -12.27 5.72
N ASP A 158 -20.87 -12.77 4.69
CA ASP A 158 -19.78 -13.72 4.83
C ASP A 158 -18.43 -13.03 4.78
N TRP A 159 -17.45 -13.65 5.43
CA TRP A 159 -16.07 -13.23 5.45
C TRP A 159 -15.15 -14.45 5.29
N ALA A 160 -14.13 -14.34 4.45
CA ALA A 160 -13.06 -15.32 4.35
C ALA A 160 -11.72 -14.66 4.60
N LEU A 161 -10.85 -15.32 5.35
CA LEU A 161 -9.46 -14.88 5.53
C LEU A 161 -8.77 -14.84 4.15
N ASP A 162 -8.00 -13.79 3.88
CA ASP A 162 -7.13 -13.71 2.71
C ASP A 162 -5.81 -14.38 3.07
N PRO A 163 -5.53 -15.59 2.54
CA PRO A 163 -4.34 -16.33 2.92
C PRO A 163 -3.05 -15.59 2.55
N LYS A 164 -3.10 -14.79 1.48
CA LYS A 164 -1.96 -13.99 1.03
C LYS A 164 -1.64 -12.89 2.02
N GLU A 165 -2.65 -12.17 2.50
CA GLU A 165 -2.42 -11.07 3.43
C GLU A 165 -2.03 -11.57 4.83
N ALA A 166 -2.63 -12.68 5.30
CA ALA A 166 -2.20 -13.35 6.53
C ALA A 166 -0.72 -13.78 6.46
N CYS A 167 -0.31 -14.42 5.37
CA CYS A 167 1.09 -14.81 5.15
C CYS A 167 2.02 -13.60 5.09
N ARG A 168 1.64 -12.54 4.35
CA ARG A 168 2.42 -11.29 4.24
C ARG A 168 2.58 -10.59 5.59
N GLN A 169 1.54 -10.53 6.41
CA GLN A 169 1.60 -9.88 7.72
C GLN A 169 2.53 -10.63 8.66
N GLU A 170 2.38 -11.95 8.77
CA GLU A 170 3.26 -12.78 9.61
C GLU A 170 4.72 -12.73 9.14
N ALA A 171 4.94 -12.68 7.82
CA ALA A 171 6.26 -12.46 7.26
C ALA A 171 6.85 -11.09 7.61
N ARG A 172 6.07 -10.00 7.52
CA ARG A 172 6.53 -8.67 7.94
C ARG A 172 6.97 -8.67 9.41
N ARG A 173 6.18 -9.30 10.29
CA ARG A 173 6.49 -9.42 11.72
C ARG A 173 7.83 -10.11 11.94
N GLN A 174 7.97 -11.36 11.47
CA GLN A 174 9.18 -12.16 11.68
C GLN A 174 10.43 -11.54 11.03
N LEU A 175 10.28 -10.91 9.85
CA LEU A 175 11.39 -10.27 9.15
C LEU A 175 11.81 -8.93 9.76
N SER A 176 10.89 -8.22 10.41
CA SER A 176 11.23 -7.02 11.17
C SER A 176 12.07 -7.34 12.42
N GLU A 177 11.81 -8.50 13.04
CA GLU A 177 12.55 -9.00 14.20
C GLU A 177 13.91 -9.62 13.79
N ARG A 178 13.92 -10.38 12.69
CA ARG A 178 15.13 -10.98 12.12
C ARG A 178 15.18 -10.72 10.60
N PRO A 179 16.01 -9.77 10.13
CA PRO A 179 16.03 -9.36 8.74
C PRO A 179 16.55 -10.38 7.71
N THR A 180 17.26 -11.43 8.13
CA THR A 180 17.88 -12.40 7.21
C THR A 180 17.67 -13.84 7.67
N TRP A 181 17.27 -14.69 6.72
CA TRP A 181 16.97 -16.10 6.94
C TRP A 181 17.45 -16.98 5.79
N SER A 182 17.60 -18.29 6.05
CA SER A 182 17.50 -19.29 4.99
C SER A 182 16.03 -19.46 4.58
N CYS A 183 15.75 -19.76 3.32
CA CYS A 183 14.38 -19.94 2.86
C CYS A 183 13.67 -21.08 3.61
N GLY A 184 14.37 -22.20 3.85
CA GLY A 184 13.80 -23.36 4.53
C GLY A 184 13.43 -23.10 5.99
N ASP A 185 14.31 -22.45 6.76
CA ASP A 185 14.03 -22.13 8.17
C ASP A 185 12.89 -21.11 8.27
N PHE A 186 12.88 -20.13 7.37
CA PHE A 186 11.84 -19.11 7.35
C PHE A 186 10.47 -19.69 6.98
N GLU A 187 10.40 -20.53 5.96
CA GLU A 187 9.15 -21.18 5.55
C GLU A 187 8.62 -22.10 6.67
N ALA A 188 9.49 -22.82 7.37
CA ALA A 188 9.10 -23.62 8.53
C ALA A 188 8.56 -22.75 9.68
N SER A 189 9.22 -21.62 9.95
CA SER A 189 8.79 -20.65 10.97
C SER A 189 7.44 -20.00 10.63
N LEU A 190 7.26 -19.61 9.36
CA LEU A 190 5.97 -19.09 8.86
C LEU A 190 4.87 -20.13 8.99
N ARG A 191 5.13 -21.37 8.54
CA ARG A 191 4.16 -22.46 8.63
C ARG A 191 3.74 -22.76 10.06
N HIS A 192 4.64 -22.59 11.03
CA HIS A 192 4.31 -22.79 12.44
C HIS A 192 3.43 -21.67 13.01
N ALA A 193 3.59 -20.44 12.51
CA ALA A 193 2.83 -19.27 12.98
C ALA A 193 1.47 -19.09 12.29
N LEU A 194 1.27 -19.72 11.13
CA LEU A 194 0.05 -19.64 10.34
C LEU A 194 -0.90 -20.82 10.64
N PRO A 195 -2.23 -20.62 10.52
CA PRO A 195 -3.20 -21.71 10.53
C PRO A 195 -2.93 -22.72 9.41
N GLU A 196 -3.32 -23.98 9.59
CA GLU A 196 -3.10 -25.05 8.61
C GLU A 196 -3.73 -24.75 7.23
N SER A 197 -4.84 -24.01 7.21
CA SER A 197 -5.53 -23.60 5.99
C SER A 197 -4.80 -22.50 5.20
N VAL A 198 -3.79 -21.84 5.78
CA VAL A 198 -3.05 -20.74 5.17
C VAL A 198 -1.67 -21.23 4.71
N PRO A 199 -1.37 -21.22 3.41
CA PRO A 199 -0.07 -21.65 2.92
C PRO A 199 1.03 -20.64 3.30
N ALA A 200 2.16 -21.16 3.76
CA ALA A 200 3.40 -20.41 3.91
C ALA A 200 4.08 -20.22 2.54
N ASP A 201 3.56 -19.29 1.73
CA ASP A 201 3.99 -19.07 0.35
C ASP A 201 4.99 -17.91 0.24
N LEU A 202 6.27 -18.20 0.00
CA LEU A 202 7.30 -17.18 -0.17
C LEU A 202 7.09 -16.30 -1.43
N SER A 203 6.35 -16.78 -2.42
CA SER A 203 6.08 -16.02 -3.65
C SER A 203 5.22 -14.78 -3.39
N CYS A 204 4.47 -14.75 -2.28
CA CYS A 204 3.64 -13.60 -1.94
C CYS A 204 4.39 -12.44 -1.27
N LEU A 205 5.70 -12.58 -1.04
CA LEU A 205 6.54 -11.64 -0.28
C LEU A 205 7.15 -10.52 -1.12
N GLY A 206 6.74 -10.38 -2.38
CA GLY A 206 7.08 -9.24 -3.22
C GLY A 206 6.75 -7.90 -2.54
N GLY A 207 7.74 -7.02 -2.46
CA GLY A 207 7.64 -5.73 -1.76
C GLY A 207 7.86 -5.81 -0.24
N ILE A 208 8.19 -6.99 0.31
CA ILE A 208 8.49 -7.22 1.73
C ILE A 208 9.89 -7.79 1.90
N ALA A 209 10.28 -8.72 1.01
CA ALA A 209 11.58 -9.37 1.06
C ALA A 209 12.15 -9.63 -0.34
N VAL A 210 13.47 -9.79 -0.40
CA VAL A 210 14.20 -10.24 -1.58
C VAL A 210 14.64 -11.68 -1.34
N ILE A 211 14.30 -12.55 -2.28
CA ILE A 211 14.68 -13.96 -2.25
C ILE A 211 15.86 -14.14 -3.21
N ASP A 212 16.94 -14.73 -2.71
CA ASP A 212 18.05 -15.18 -3.53
C ASP A 212 17.96 -16.69 -3.73
N GLU A 213 17.45 -17.10 -4.90
CA GLU A 213 17.32 -18.50 -5.30
C GLU A 213 18.67 -19.24 -5.30
N ALA A 214 19.78 -18.55 -5.59
CA ALA A 214 21.09 -19.19 -5.73
C ALA A 214 21.68 -19.60 -4.39
N SER A 215 21.47 -18.78 -3.36
CA SER A 215 21.90 -19.06 -1.99
C SER A 215 20.81 -19.67 -1.11
N ALA A 216 19.57 -19.76 -1.62
CA ALA A 216 18.39 -20.13 -0.86
C ALA A 216 18.23 -19.30 0.42
N THR A 217 18.46 -17.98 0.30
CA THR A 217 18.32 -17.03 1.41
C THR A 217 17.26 -15.97 1.11
N LEU A 218 16.76 -15.35 2.17
CA LEU A 218 15.76 -14.30 2.11
C LEU A 218 16.20 -13.13 2.98
N GLN A 219 16.04 -11.91 2.47
CA GLN A 219 16.40 -10.66 3.15
C GLN A 219 15.23 -9.68 3.19
N TYR A 220 14.99 -9.08 4.36
CA TYR A 220 13.96 -8.08 4.57
C TYR A 220 14.25 -6.80 3.79
N LEU A 221 13.27 -6.36 3.01
CA LEU A 221 13.28 -5.12 2.26
C LEU A 221 11.84 -4.65 2.10
N PRO A 222 11.27 -3.95 3.10
CA PRO A 222 9.91 -3.44 2.97
C PRO A 222 9.87 -2.29 1.96
N LEU A 223 8.86 -2.28 1.09
CA LEU A 223 8.64 -1.20 0.12
C LEU A 223 8.65 0.19 0.76
N ASP A 224 8.08 0.29 1.96
CA ASP A 224 7.93 1.55 2.69
C ASP A 224 9.25 2.13 3.21
N SER A 225 10.35 1.36 3.22
CA SER A 225 11.69 1.88 3.58
C SER A 225 12.46 2.44 2.38
N LEU A 226 11.95 2.24 1.16
CA LEU A 226 12.61 2.70 -0.06
C LEU A 226 12.30 4.17 -0.37
N PRO A 227 13.21 4.89 -1.07
CA PRO A 227 12.94 6.24 -1.53
C PRO A 227 11.66 6.35 -2.36
N ALA A 228 10.98 7.48 -2.23
CA ALA A 228 9.75 7.76 -2.97
C ALA A 228 9.99 8.17 -4.42
N ASP A 229 11.16 8.74 -4.72
CA ASP A 229 11.51 9.14 -6.08
C ASP A 229 12.08 7.95 -6.88
N PRO A 230 11.82 7.89 -8.20
CA PRO A 230 12.30 6.77 -9.02
C PRO A 230 13.82 6.58 -8.97
N ALA A 231 14.60 7.66 -9.06
CA ALA A 231 16.06 7.57 -9.15
C ALA A 231 16.66 6.97 -7.87
N GLY A 232 16.25 7.49 -6.70
CA GLY A 232 16.62 6.98 -5.40
C GLY A 232 16.18 5.53 -5.20
N ARG A 233 14.95 5.18 -5.61
CA ARG A 233 14.44 3.81 -5.45
C ARG A 233 15.22 2.80 -6.28
N PHE A 234 15.42 3.06 -7.57
CA PHE A 234 16.25 2.18 -8.41
C PHE A 234 17.69 2.09 -7.88
N GLY A 235 18.27 3.20 -7.42
CA GLY A 235 19.60 3.21 -6.80
C GLY A 235 19.68 2.29 -5.58
N ALA A 236 18.72 2.38 -4.66
CA ALA A 236 18.65 1.52 -3.48
C ALA A 236 18.46 0.03 -3.84
N LEU A 237 17.58 -0.28 -4.79
CA LEU A 237 17.33 -1.65 -5.25
C LEU A 237 18.57 -2.28 -5.90
N PHE A 238 19.29 -1.52 -6.74
CA PHE A 238 20.50 -2.02 -7.39
C PHE A 238 21.73 -2.08 -6.48
N ALA A 239 21.76 -1.25 -5.43
CA ALA A 239 22.76 -1.38 -4.36
C ALA A 239 22.55 -2.64 -3.53
N MET A 240 21.28 -3.02 -3.28
CA MET A 240 20.94 -4.27 -2.59
C MET A 240 21.28 -5.50 -3.45
N ARG A 241 20.85 -5.49 -4.71
CA ARG A 241 21.08 -6.59 -5.63
C ARG A 241 21.37 -6.05 -7.03
N PRO A 242 22.50 -6.41 -7.67
CA PRO A 242 22.92 -5.75 -8.91
C PRO A 242 22.08 -6.13 -10.15
N ARG A 243 21.36 -7.26 -10.09
CA ARG A 243 20.58 -7.80 -11.22
C ARG A 243 19.25 -8.36 -10.72
N TRP A 244 18.17 -8.00 -11.40
CA TRP A 244 16.81 -8.39 -11.03
C TRP A 244 16.06 -8.99 -12.22
N ARG A 245 15.23 -10.01 -11.99
CA ARG A 245 14.16 -10.36 -12.94
C ARG A 245 13.02 -9.33 -12.81
N LEU A 246 12.21 -9.19 -13.86
CA LEU A 246 11.08 -8.26 -13.84
C LEU A 246 10.10 -8.58 -12.71
N GLU A 247 9.73 -9.85 -12.56
CA GLU A 247 8.79 -10.35 -11.55
C GLU A 247 9.22 -10.03 -10.12
N GLU A 248 10.52 -10.00 -9.86
CA GLU A 248 11.07 -9.68 -8.54
C GLU A 248 11.17 -8.16 -8.32
N LEU A 249 11.36 -7.40 -9.39
CA LEU A 249 11.56 -5.95 -9.36
C LEU A 249 10.22 -5.21 -9.28
N GLU A 250 9.23 -5.63 -10.05
CA GLU A 250 7.92 -5.00 -10.20
C GLU A 250 7.21 -4.70 -8.86
N PRO A 251 7.19 -5.61 -7.86
CA PRO A 251 6.59 -5.33 -6.56
C PRO A 251 7.18 -4.09 -5.85
N TYR A 252 8.43 -3.74 -6.16
CA TYR A 252 9.11 -2.57 -5.60
C TYR A 252 8.88 -1.28 -6.39
N LEU A 253 8.35 -1.38 -7.61
CA LEU A 253 8.11 -0.23 -8.49
C LEU A 253 6.70 0.36 -8.33
N GLN A 254 5.89 -0.23 -7.43
CA GLN A 254 4.55 0.25 -7.14
C GLN A 254 4.55 1.74 -6.71
N GLY A 255 3.70 2.53 -7.36
CA GLY A 255 3.54 3.96 -7.09
C GLY A 255 4.64 4.87 -7.65
N LEU A 256 5.57 4.38 -8.48
CA LEU A 256 6.59 5.21 -9.14
C LEU A 256 6.17 5.83 -10.47
N ALA A 257 5.16 5.28 -11.13
CA ALA A 257 4.78 5.71 -12.49
C ALA A 257 3.96 7.00 -12.47
N ASP A 258 4.35 7.98 -13.29
CA ASP A 258 3.53 9.15 -13.60
C ASP A 258 2.30 8.76 -14.45
N PRO A 259 1.23 9.58 -14.51
CA PRO A 259 0.05 9.24 -15.29
C PRO A 259 0.41 9.18 -16.78
N GLY A 260 0.04 8.08 -17.42
CA GLY A 260 0.40 7.81 -18.82
C GLY A 260 1.83 7.30 -19.03
N GLN A 261 2.65 7.20 -17.98
CA GLN A 261 3.92 6.49 -18.05
C GLN A 261 3.69 5.00 -17.81
N SER A 262 4.16 4.17 -18.74
CA SER A 262 4.13 2.72 -18.57
C SER A 262 5.32 2.22 -17.73
N LEU A 263 5.18 1.04 -17.14
CA LEU A 263 6.27 0.38 -16.42
C LEU A 263 7.48 0.19 -17.33
N GLU A 264 7.29 -0.18 -18.60
CA GLU A 264 8.37 -0.34 -19.58
C GLU A 264 9.10 0.98 -19.83
N GLY A 265 8.38 2.10 -19.90
CA GLY A 265 8.98 3.43 -20.02
C GLY A 265 9.84 3.80 -18.82
N LEU A 266 9.39 3.43 -17.61
CA LEU A 266 10.16 3.61 -16.38
C LEU A 266 11.43 2.76 -16.38
N LEU A 267 11.29 1.47 -16.71
CA LEU A 267 12.42 0.54 -16.82
C LEU A 267 13.43 1.03 -17.86
N LEU A 268 12.98 1.44 -19.04
CA LEU A 268 13.86 1.94 -20.10
C LEU A 268 14.66 3.15 -19.62
N LYS A 269 14.08 4.03 -18.80
CA LYS A 269 14.74 5.25 -18.31
C LYS A 269 15.80 4.95 -17.23
N TYR A 270 15.50 4.06 -16.29
CA TYR A 270 16.33 3.86 -15.09
C TYR A 270 17.17 2.58 -15.08
N THR A 271 16.95 1.68 -16.04
CA THR A 271 17.62 0.38 -16.09
C THR A 271 18.23 0.10 -17.46
N ARG A 272 19.09 -0.91 -17.52
CA ARG A 272 19.52 -1.58 -18.75
C ARG A 272 19.07 -3.03 -18.70
N ALA A 273 18.49 -3.51 -19.81
CA ALA A 273 18.17 -4.92 -19.98
C ALA A 273 19.43 -5.69 -20.41
N ILE A 274 19.69 -6.80 -19.75
CA ILE A 274 20.80 -7.72 -20.01
C ILE A 274 20.19 -9.07 -20.32
N GLN A 275 20.48 -9.59 -21.50
CA GLN A 275 20.06 -10.92 -21.91
C GLN A 275 21.26 -11.62 -22.56
N ALA A 276 21.72 -12.72 -21.96
CA ALA A 276 22.91 -13.43 -22.43
C ALA A 276 22.64 -14.18 -23.76
N GLN A 277 21.47 -14.78 -23.88
CA GLN A 277 20.98 -15.49 -25.06
C GLN A 277 19.46 -15.31 -25.18
N PRO A 278 18.85 -15.41 -26.37
CA PRO A 278 17.40 -15.26 -26.54
C PRO A 278 16.55 -16.21 -25.68
N SER A 279 17.11 -17.37 -25.31
CA SER A 279 16.50 -18.37 -24.43
C SER A 279 16.67 -18.10 -22.94
N CYS A 280 17.55 -17.18 -22.54
CA CYS A 280 17.77 -16.81 -21.14
C CYS A 280 16.79 -15.72 -20.70
N PRO A 281 16.39 -15.71 -19.41
CA PRO A 281 15.55 -14.65 -18.87
C PRO A 281 16.26 -13.29 -18.97
N VAL A 282 15.48 -12.24 -19.20
CA VAL A 282 15.96 -10.86 -19.21
C VAL A 282 16.22 -10.42 -17.78
N LEU A 283 17.40 -9.87 -17.52
CA LEU A 283 17.77 -9.28 -16.25
C LEU A 283 17.89 -7.76 -16.38
N TYR A 284 17.45 -7.04 -15.37
CA TYR A 284 17.55 -5.59 -15.29
C TYR A 284 18.69 -5.21 -14.33
N ALA A 285 19.54 -4.28 -14.77
CA ALA A 285 20.62 -3.72 -13.96
C ALA A 285 20.59 -2.19 -14.01
N ALA A 286 21.29 -1.55 -13.07
CA ALA A 286 21.53 -0.11 -13.12
C ALA A 286 22.16 0.29 -14.46
N ARG A 287 21.77 1.46 -14.97
CA ARG A 287 22.38 2.03 -16.17
C ARG A 287 23.85 2.34 -15.94
#